data_AF-A0AA35YS03-F1
#
_entry.id   AF-A0AA35YS03-F1
#
_cell.length_a   1.000
_cell.length_b   1.000
_cell.length_c   1.000
_cell.angle_alpha   90.00
_cell.angle_beta   90.00
_cell.angle_gamma   90.00
#
_symmetry.space_group_name_H-M   'P 1'
#
loop_
_entity.id
_entity.type
_entity.pdbx_description
1 polymer ?
#
loop_
_entity_poly.entity_id
_entity_poly.type
_entity_poly.pdbx_seq_one_letter_code
_entity_poly.pdbx_strand_id
1 'polypeptide(L)'
;MGKASSRFIQEDVKMEYVYDYMLHLLTEYAKLLKFKPIIPPNAMELCSESMACFADGKWKEFMEESLVRYPSDTTPCTMPPPYDPSTIKYIIDNNTRAIKQVEMWEDEFWKTHNFNK
;
A
#
# COMPACT_ATOMS: atom_id res chain seq x y z
N MET A 1 15.50 25.47 2.96
CA MET A 1 16.03 24.10 2.82
C MET A 1 15.00 23.11 2.27
N GLY A 2 13.74 23.10 2.75
CA GLY A 2 12.72 22.15 2.25
C GLY A 2 12.38 22.23 0.76
N LYS A 3 12.32 23.43 0.17
CA LYS A 3 11.93 23.60 -1.25
C LYS A 3 12.94 22.98 -2.25
N ALA A 4 14.23 23.05 -1.94
CA ALA A 4 15.28 22.45 -2.76
C ALA A 4 15.27 20.91 -2.64
N SER A 5 15.09 20.39 -1.41
CA SER A 5 14.97 18.95 -1.17
C SER A 5 13.73 18.37 -1.86
N SER A 6 12.57 19.04 -1.75
CA SER A 6 11.36 18.62 -2.45
C SER A 6 11.52 18.62 -3.98
N ARG A 7 12.26 19.59 -4.52
CA ARG A 7 12.54 19.66 -5.96
C ARG A 7 13.42 18.49 -6.41
N PHE A 8 14.49 18.20 -5.67
CA PHE A 8 15.37 17.07 -5.96
C PHE A 8 14.60 15.73 -5.99
N ILE A 9 13.72 15.49 -5.01
CA ILE A 9 12.89 14.28 -5.01
C ILE A 9 11.95 14.22 -6.22
N GLN A 10 11.36 15.35 -6.62
CA GLN A 10 10.42 15.40 -7.75
C GLN A 10 11.09 15.32 -9.13
N GLU A 11 12.30 15.86 -9.25
CA GLU A 11 12.98 16.01 -10.54
C GLU A 11 14.02 14.93 -10.76
N ASP A 12 14.83 14.60 -9.74
CA ASP A 12 16.02 13.75 -9.87
C ASP A 12 15.82 12.34 -9.28
N VAL A 13 14.85 12.16 -8.38
CA VAL A 13 14.51 10.84 -7.77
C VAL A 13 13.13 10.37 -8.23
N LYS A 14 12.83 10.59 -9.51
CA LYS A 14 11.63 10.03 -10.12
C LYS A 14 11.72 8.52 -10.19
N MET A 15 10.59 7.84 -10.03
CA MET A 15 10.53 6.38 -10.09
C MET A 15 11.07 5.83 -11.43
N GLU A 16 10.89 6.55 -12.54
CA GLU A 16 11.50 6.20 -13.83
C GLU A 16 13.03 6.09 -13.74
N TYR A 17 13.70 7.06 -13.11
CA TYR A 17 15.16 7.04 -12.94
C TYR A 17 15.62 5.99 -11.92
N VAL A 18 14.82 5.73 -10.88
CA VAL A 18 15.11 4.66 -9.93
C VAL A 18 15.09 3.30 -10.62
N TYR A 19 14.08 3.03 -11.44
CA TYR A 19 13.99 1.77 -12.17
C TYR A 19 15.09 1.62 -13.22
N ASP A 20 15.37 2.68 -13.98
CA ASP A 20 16.48 2.69 -14.96
C ASP A 20 17.82 2.44 -14.26
N TYR A 21 18.05 3.07 -13.11
CA TYR A 21 19.27 2.88 -12.33
C TYR A 21 19.39 1.45 -11.78
N MET A 22 18.31 0.87 -11.26
CA MET A 22 18.30 -0.52 -10.78
C MET A 22 18.61 -1.50 -11.92
N LEU A 23 17.99 -1.31 -13.09
CA LEU A 23 18.26 -2.14 -14.26
C LEU A 23 19.70 -2.00 -14.74
N HIS A 24 20.22 -0.76 -14.77
CA HIS A 24 21.62 -0.49 -15.11
C HIS A 24 22.58 -1.24 -14.19
N LEU A 25 22.39 -1.12 -12.86
CA LEU A 25 23.22 -1.83 -11.87
C LEU A 25 23.20 -3.33 -12.07
N LEU A 26 22.02 -3.94 -12.22
CA LEU A 26 21.89 -5.39 -12.41
C LEU A 26 22.57 -5.83 -13.71
N THR A 27 22.45 -5.04 -14.78
CA THR A 27 23.04 -5.33 -16.09
C THR A 27 24.56 -5.26 -16.05
N GLU A 28 25.13 -4.19 -15.47
CA GLU A 28 26.58 -4.05 -15.37
C GLU A 28 27.20 -5.08 -14.43
N TYR A 29 26.52 -5.40 -13.32
CA TYR A 29 26.97 -6.44 -12.40
C TYR A 29 26.93 -7.83 -13.04
N ALA A 30 25.90 -8.13 -13.84
CA ALA A 30 25.79 -9.41 -14.53
C ALA A 30 26.97 -9.67 -15.48
N LYS A 31 27.58 -8.63 -16.07
CA LYS A 31 28.78 -8.75 -16.92
C LYS A 31 30.01 -9.24 -16.16
N LEU A 32 30.06 -9.05 -14.84
CA LEU A 32 31.17 -9.48 -13.99
C LEU A 32 31.10 -10.97 -13.63
N LEU A 33 29.99 -11.64 -13.92
CA LEU A 33 29.79 -13.05 -13.58
C LEU A 33 30.75 -13.94 -14.38
N LYS A 34 31.59 -14.69 -13.67
CA LYS A 34 32.55 -15.65 -14.25
C LYS A 34 32.01 -17.07 -14.37
N PHE A 35 30.73 -17.26 -14.09
CA PHE A 35 30.05 -18.55 -14.12
C PHE A 35 28.70 -18.42 -14.83
N LYS A 36 28.18 -19.53 -15.32
CA LYS A 36 26.83 -19.60 -15.87
C LYS A 36 25.83 -19.77 -14.72
N PRO A 37 24.89 -18.84 -14.50
CA PRO A 37 23.87 -18.98 -13.47
C PRO A 37 23.02 -20.24 -13.69
N ILE A 38 22.71 -20.96 -12.61
CA ILE A 38 21.84 -22.14 -12.60
C ILE A 38 20.79 -21.90 -11.51
N ILE A 39 19.56 -22.30 -11.78
CA ILE A 39 18.45 -22.19 -10.82
C ILE A 39 18.72 -23.16 -9.66
N PRO A 40 18.86 -22.68 -8.40
CA PRO A 40 19.05 -23.57 -7.27
C PRO A 40 17.79 -24.42 -7.00
N PRO A 41 17.92 -25.63 -6.41
CA PRO A 41 16.80 -26.55 -6.22
C PRO A 41 15.67 -26.00 -5.33
N ASN A 42 15.97 -25.03 -4.46
CA ASN A 42 15.00 -24.35 -3.60
C ASN A 42 14.64 -22.94 -4.10
N ALA A 43 14.96 -22.62 -5.36
CA ALA A 43 14.50 -21.37 -5.95
C ALA A 43 12.98 -21.38 -6.03
N MET A 44 12.38 -20.27 -5.64
CA MET A 44 10.96 -20.05 -5.77
C MET A 44 10.72 -19.08 -6.93
N GLU A 45 9.86 -19.46 -7.86
CA GLU A 45 9.51 -18.62 -9.00
C GLU A 45 8.75 -17.38 -8.51
N LEU A 46 9.16 -16.21 -9.01
CA LEU A 46 8.53 -14.93 -8.73
C LEU A 46 7.84 -14.43 -10.01
N CYS A 47 6.52 -14.59 -10.11
CA CYS A 47 5.74 -14.05 -11.23
C CYS A 47 5.59 -12.51 -11.14
N SER A 48 5.17 -11.80 -12.20
CA SER A 48 4.76 -10.39 -12.08
C SER A 48 3.58 -10.21 -11.11
N GLU A 49 2.76 -11.25 -10.98
CA GLU A 49 1.66 -11.44 -10.04
C GLU A 49 2.15 -11.92 -8.65
N SER A 50 3.47 -11.95 -8.40
CA SER A 50 4.13 -12.64 -7.29
C SER A 50 3.75 -12.23 -5.88
N MET A 51 3.22 -11.02 -5.65
CA MET A 51 2.63 -10.74 -4.34
C MET A 51 1.54 -11.76 -4.02
N ALA A 52 0.70 -12.08 -5.01
CA ALA A 52 -0.40 -13.02 -4.87
C ALA A 52 0.07 -14.49 -4.93
N CYS A 53 1.21 -14.80 -5.55
CA CYS A 53 1.68 -16.19 -5.70
C CYS A 53 1.89 -16.93 -4.39
N PHE A 54 2.24 -16.21 -3.31
CA PHE A 54 2.42 -16.78 -1.97
C PHE A 54 1.22 -16.55 -1.05
N ALA A 55 0.19 -15.85 -1.53
CA ALA A 55 -1.01 -15.56 -0.77
C ALA A 55 -2.10 -16.61 -1.09
N ASP A 56 -2.86 -16.98 -0.06
CA ASP A 56 -3.99 -17.91 -0.19
C ASP A 56 -5.31 -17.26 0.25
N GLY A 57 -6.41 -17.81 -0.24
CA GLY A 57 -7.77 -17.40 0.12
C GLY A 57 -8.04 -15.92 -0.21
N LYS A 58 -8.64 -15.19 0.75
CA LYS A 58 -9.02 -13.78 0.58
C LYS A 58 -7.84 -12.84 0.32
N TRP A 59 -6.66 -13.16 0.83
CA TRP A 59 -5.47 -12.35 0.60
C TRP A 59 -5.04 -12.39 -0.86
N LYS A 60 -5.14 -13.56 -1.49
CA LYS A 60 -4.86 -13.71 -2.93
C LYS A 60 -5.83 -12.89 -3.77
N GLU A 61 -7.13 -13.02 -3.49
CA GLU A 61 -8.20 -12.28 -4.19
C GLU A 61 -7.96 -10.77 -4.13
N PHE A 62 -7.70 -10.22 -2.94
CA PHE A 62 -7.42 -8.79 -2.79
C PHE A 62 -6.13 -8.35 -3.48
N MET A 63 -5.07 -9.16 -3.45
CA MET A 63 -3.82 -8.83 -4.15
C MET A 63 -4.00 -8.85 -5.67
N GLU A 64 -4.73 -9.81 -6.22
CA GLU A 64 -5.02 -9.89 -7.65
C GLU A 64 -5.92 -8.76 -8.14
N GLU A 65 -6.90 -8.34 -7.35
CA GLU A 65 -7.76 -7.18 -7.62
C GLU A 65 -7.00 -5.85 -7.58
N SER A 66 -5.97 -5.75 -6.73
CA SER A 66 -5.15 -4.54 -6.62
C SER A 66 -4.17 -4.33 -7.77
N LEU A 67 -3.99 -5.33 -8.64
CA LEU A 67 -3.09 -5.23 -9.79
C LEU A 67 -3.60 -4.19 -10.78
N VAL A 68 -2.75 -3.22 -11.10
CA VAL A 68 -3.02 -2.24 -12.16
C VAL A 68 -2.99 -2.97 -13.51
N ARG A 69 -4.17 -3.31 -14.05
CA ARG A 69 -4.29 -4.06 -15.31
C ARG A 69 -4.00 -3.23 -16.55
N TYR A 70 -4.31 -1.94 -16.49
CA TYR A 70 -4.02 -0.98 -17.54
C TYR A 70 -3.90 0.42 -16.93
N PRO A 71 -3.07 1.30 -17.48
CA PRO A 71 -3.10 2.71 -17.11
C PRO A 71 -4.48 3.28 -17.48
N SER A 72 -5.13 3.96 -16.54
CA SER A 72 -6.44 4.56 -16.78
C SER A 72 -6.37 5.55 -17.95
N ASP A 73 -7.19 5.34 -18.99
CA ASP A 73 -7.42 6.31 -20.06
C ASP A 73 -8.20 7.54 -19.57
N THR A 74 -8.79 7.45 -18.37
CA THR A 74 -9.47 8.57 -17.71
C THR A 74 -8.48 9.35 -16.86
N THR A 75 -8.57 10.69 -16.96
CA THR A 75 -7.81 11.59 -16.09
C THR A 75 -8.10 11.30 -14.62
N PRO A 76 -7.12 11.46 -13.70
CA PRO A 76 -7.34 11.26 -12.28
C PRO A 76 -8.59 11.99 -11.80
N CYS A 77 -9.35 11.37 -10.90
CA CYS A 77 -10.53 12.01 -10.33
C CYS A 77 -10.13 13.34 -9.69
N THR A 78 -10.90 14.39 -9.94
CA THR A 78 -10.67 15.68 -9.28
C THR A 78 -11.05 15.50 -7.82
N MET A 79 -10.10 15.71 -6.92
CA MET A 79 -10.38 15.66 -5.49
C MET A 79 -11.53 16.62 -5.19
N PRO A 80 -12.61 16.16 -4.51
CA PRO A 80 -13.72 17.04 -4.20
C PRO A 80 -13.21 18.23 -3.38
N PRO A 81 -13.85 19.40 -3.50
CA PRO A 81 -13.48 20.54 -2.69
C PRO A 81 -13.53 20.17 -1.20
N PRO A 82 -12.66 20.76 -0.37
CA PRO A 82 -12.64 20.47 1.06
C PRO A 82 -14.04 20.70 1.66
N TYR A 83 -14.44 19.82 2.56
CA TYR A 83 -15.71 19.96 3.28
C TYR A 83 -15.80 21.33 3.96
N ASP A 84 -16.99 21.91 3.95
CA ASP A 84 -17.21 23.14 4.69
C ASP A 84 -17.08 22.87 6.22
N PRO A 85 -16.71 23.89 7.01
CA PRO A 85 -16.48 23.71 8.45
C PRO A 85 -17.66 23.10 9.22
N SER A 86 -18.90 23.34 8.78
CA SER A 86 -20.08 22.79 9.44
C SER A 86 -20.26 21.30 9.15
N THR A 87 -20.00 20.87 7.91
CA THR A 87 -19.97 19.45 7.54
C THR A 87 -18.86 18.71 8.27
N ILE A 88 -17.66 19.30 8.39
CA ILE A 88 -16.56 18.71 9.16
C ILE A 88 -16.98 18.52 10.63
N LYS A 89 -17.57 19.55 11.24
CA LYS A 89 -18.03 19.48 12.62
C LYS A 89 -19.10 18.40 12.81
N TYR A 90 -20.06 18.32 11.91
CA TYR A 90 -21.09 17.28 11.92
C TYR A 90 -20.48 15.87 11.84
N ILE A 91 -19.51 15.65 10.96
CA ILE A 91 -18.82 14.35 10.82
C ILE A 91 -18.08 14.00 12.12
N ILE A 92 -17.34 14.95 12.70
CA ILE A 92 -16.62 14.76 13.96
C ILE A 92 -17.60 14.40 15.09
N ASP A 93 -18.69 15.14 15.22
CA ASP A 93 -19.70 14.91 16.25
C ASP A 93 -20.35 13.53 16.08
N ASN A 94 -20.65 13.12 14.84
CA ASN A 94 -21.24 11.82 14.55
C ASN A 94 -20.27 10.67 14.87
N ASN A 95 -19.01 10.79 14.45
CA ASN A 95 -17.98 9.80 14.77
C ASN A 95 -17.77 9.69 16.29
N THR A 96 -17.76 10.82 17.01
CA THR A 96 -17.62 10.84 18.47
C THR A 96 -18.77 10.12 19.16
N ARG A 97 -20.01 10.26 18.66
CA ARG A 97 -21.17 9.54 19.19
C ARG A 97 -21.08 8.03 18.92
N ALA A 98 -20.69 7.64 17.70
CA ALA A 98 -20.52 6.24 17.33
C ALA A 98 -19.44 5.55 18.18
N ILE A 99 -18.31 6.22 18.40
CA ILE A 99 -17.22 5.72 19.26
C ILE A 99 -17.74 5.46 20.68
N LYS A 100 -18.41 6.44 21.29
CA LYS A 100 -18.99 6.28 22.64
C LYS A 100 -19.98 5.12 22.72
N GLN A 101 -20.78 4.92 21.68
CA GLN A 101 -21.74 3.82 21.63
C GLN A 101 -21.04 2.45 21.62
N VAL A 102 -19.96 2.33 20.84
CA VAL A 102 -19.15 1.11 20.81
C VAL A 102 -18.46 0.87 22.15
N GLU A 103 -17.86 1.90 22.76
CA GLU A 103 -17.24 1.81 24.08
C GLU A 103 -18.25 1.33 25.15
N MET A 104 -19.49 1.83 25.13
CA MET A 104 -20.54 1.37 26.04
C MET A 104 -20.88 -0.11 25.84
N TRP A 105 -20.98 -0.57 24.61
CA TRP A 105 -21.23 -1.98 24.30
C TRP A 105 -20.07 -2.89 24.72
N GLU A 106 -18.83 -2.45 24.50
CA GLU A 106 -17.63 -3.17 24.94
C GLU A 106 -17.61 -3.27 26.47
N ASP A 107 -17.87 -2.18 27.19
CA ASP A 107 -17.94 -2.18 28.66
C ASP A 107 -19.01 -3.13 29.20
N GLU A 108 -20.20 -3.14 28.58
CA GLU A 108 -21.30 -4.04 28.96
C GLU A 108 -20.94 -5.51 28.69
N PHE A 109 -20.35 -5.78 27.52
CA PHE A 109 -19.86 -7.11 27.15
C PHE A 109 -18.80 -7.61 28.15
N TRP A 110 -17.81 -6.78 28.48
CA TRP A 110 -16.76 -7.18 29.42
C TRP A 110 -17.26 -7.33 30.85
N LYS A 111 -18.22 -6.50 31.30
CA LYS A 111 -18.87 -6.69 32.62
C LYS A 111 -19.59 -8.02 32.67
N THR A 112 -20.47 -8.30 31.72
CA THR A 112 -21.23 -9.56 31.68
C THR A 112 -20.33 -10.78 31.56
N HIS A 113 -19.22 -10.70 30.81
CA HIS A 113 -18.24 -11.77 30.73
C HIS A 113 -17.50 -12.02 32.06
N ASN A 114 -17.13 -10.96 32.78
CA ASN A 114 -16.47 -11.07 34.08
C ASN A 114 -17.40 -11.55 35.21
N PHE A 115 -18.71 -11.33 35.11
CA PHE A 115 -19.72 -11.84 36.06
C PHE A 115 -20.10 -13.31 35.83
N ASN A 116 -19.79 -13.88 34.66
CA ASN A 116 -20.09 -15.28 34.30
C ASN A 116 -18.90 -16.23 34.54
N LYS A 117 -17.94 -15.82 35.38
CA LYS A 117 -16.74 -16.58 35.78
C LYS A 117 -16.71 -16.74 37.28
#